data_AF-A0A3N0W6Y4-F1
#
_entry.id   AF-A0A3N0W6Y4-F1
#
_cell.length_a   1.000
_cell.length_b   1.000
_cell.length_c   1.000
_cell.angle_alpha   90.00
_cell.angle_beta   90.00
_cell.angle_gamma   90.00
#
_symmetry.space_group_name_H-M   'P 1'
#
loop_
_entity.id
_entity.type
_entity.pdbx_description
1 polymer ?
#
loop_
_entity_poly.entity_id
_entity_poly.type
_entity_poly.pdbx_seq_one_letter_code
_entity_poly.pdbx_strand_id
1 'polypeptide(L)'
;MKGFFNYLIKTLSVFCITAFSFCTGQTQENMKPVGILAGDEKKMYEILKECIAEKAINKSALHYFSECVIHDTSDKMTIGAYYYDENYYHENYYSPSSATYYASITFKKTQPEPDLPRGRGSVKTPSYGKPQEATAPPQFYLVVKDANDKRLYSSSYVLQKKSNQPFFTGNYYSESNFSKNVYNGNKVDKDLYPQNFDHAVFVNTFFIIASQKGKYGIQSSKKETMIPFEYESLQVFDNNFLAQKDSKFFLINSKNEKISQEMEKFPSLFEYSTTVNNIPQTKNIFLVKINGKQTFLDRNFNVLKPLVYDKIEYFNTKQLMLLATIDKKQVLVDYYSFKELTPRYDKITNLDNERLLIESNGKKGLADFTGKIILECLYDNIEIPLGSDYYTKPIKLLIEKDKKLALYANGQFLTKFEYDKISFRTNFLIVKKDNRYGTLDMNGNVLIACKYDSTQSNNTGTRLEFIKNGKAFEINENGEILKN
;
A
#
# COMPACT_ATOMS: atom_id res chain seq x y z
N MET A 1 -24.64 10.51 -14.93
CA MET A 1 -23.55 10.30 -13.93
C MET A 1 -23.99 9.41 -12.74
N LYS A 2 -24.65 8.26 -12.99
CA LYS A 2 -25.01 7.27 -11.94
C LYS A 2 -24.52 5.84 -12.24
N GLY A 3 -23.86 5.62 -13.38
CA GLY A 3 -23.34 4.30 -13.80
C GLY A 3 -21.86 4.05 -13.53
N PHE A 4 -21.06 5.08 -13.22
CA PHE A 4 -19.61 4.94 -12.99
C PHE A 4 -19.23 4.87 -11.49
N PHE A 5 -20.16 5.22 -10.60
CA PHE A 5 -19.96 5.22 -9.14
C PHE A 5 -20.22 3.84 -8.50
N ASN A 6 -20.95 2.94 -9.17
CA ASN A 6 -21.23 1.59 -8.68
C ASN A 6 -20.15 0.55 -9.03
N TYR A 7 -19.17 0.90 -9.89
CA TYR A 7 -18.04 0.01 -10.20
C TYR A 7 -16.81 0.28 -9.31
N LEU A 8 -16.71 1.47 -8.68
CA LEU A 8 -15.61 1.82 -7.76
C LEU A 8 -15.91 1.47 -6.29
N ILE A 9 -17.19 1.31 -5.91
CA ILE A 9 -17.60 0.95 -4.54
C ILE A 9 -17.55 -0.58 -4.31
N LYS A 10 -17.38 -1.40 -5.36
CA LYS A 10 -17.14 -2.85 -5.25
C LYS A 10 -15.66 -3.26 -5.23
N THR A 11 -14.72 -2.32 -5.42
CA THR A 11 -13.29 -2.61 -5.57
C THR A 11 -12.40 -2.12 -4.43
N LEU A 12 -12.96 -1.57 -3.35
CA LEU A 12 -12.20 -1.09 -2.19
C LEU A 12 -12.67 -1.64 -0.83
N SER A 13 -13.48 -2.70 -0.83
CA SER A 13 -13.88 -3.45 0.37
C SER A 13 -13.31 -4.87 0.41
N VAL A 14 -12.31 -5.18 -0.43
CA VAL A 14 -11.90 -6.56 -0.73
C VAL A 14 -10.37 -6.70 -0.79
N PHE A 15 -9.61 -6.02 0.09
CA PHE A 15 -8.15 -6.23 0.17
C PHE A 15 -7.64 -6.97 1.42
N CYS A 16 -8.53 -7.42 2.32
CA CYS A 16 -8.14 -8.38 3.38
C CYS A 16 -9.08 -9.59 3.54
N ILE A 17 -10.09 -9.75 2.68
CA ILE A 17 -10.96 -10.95 2.68
C ILE A 17 -10.70 -11.85 1.45
N THR A 18 -9.87 -11.42 0.49
CA THR A 18 -9.53 -12.23 -0.69
C THR A 18 -8.02 -12.35 -0.93
N ALA A 19 -7.30 -12.81 0.09
CA ALA A 19 -6.08 -13.59 -0.11
C ALA A 19 -6.22 -15.06 0.35
N PHE A 20 -7.44 -15.49 0.73
CA PHE A 20 -7.69 -16.85 1.23
C PHE A 20 -8.68 -17.66 0.40
N SER A 21 -9.04 -17.20 -0.79
CA SER A 21 -9.79 -17.98 -1.77
C SER A 21 -8.86 -18.33 -2.92
N PHE A 22 -8.19 -19.49 -2.81
CA PHE A 22 -7.81 -20.42 -3.89
C PHE A 22 -6.69 -21.33 -3.38
N CYS A 23 -7.06 -22.39 -2.66
CA CYS A 23 -6.28 -23.62 -2.61
C CYS A 23 -7.19 -24.86 -2.74
N THR A 24 -8.30 -24.77 -3.48
CA THR A 24 -8.97 -25.97 -4.01
C THR A 24 -8.33 -26.33 -5.35
N GLY A 25 -7.09 -26.78 -5.23
CA GLY A 25 -6.23 -27.19 -6.33
C GLY A 25 -4.96 -27.81 -5.78
N GLN A 26 -5.05 -28.51 -4.65
CA GLN A 26 -4.00 -29.44 -4.29
C GLN A 26 -4.05 -30.55 -5.33
N THR A 27 -3.14 -30.51 -6.32
CA THR A 27 -2.61 -31.76 -6.85
C THR A 27 -2.26 -32.58 -5.62
N GLN A 28 -2.94 -33.72 -5.41
CA GLN A 28 -2.58 -34.67 -4.36
C GLN A 28 -1.13 -35.09 -4.64
N GLU A 29 -0.17 -34.38 -4.05
CA GLU A 29 1.17 -34.89 -3.89
C GLU A 29 1.01 -36.14 -3.04
N ASN A 30 1.41 -37.30 -3.57
CA ASN A 30 1.42 -38.56 -2.84
C ASN A 30 2.42 -38.44 -1.68
N MET A 31 1.94 -37.97 -0.54
CA MET A 31 2.71 -37.84 0.69
C MET A 31 2.89 -39.22 1.33
N LYS A 32 4.09 -39.48 1.85
CA LYS A 32 4.48 -40.75 2.48
C LYS A 32 4.85 -40.49 3.95
N PRO A 33 4.36 -41.30 4.91
CA PRO A 33 4.77 -41.15 6.30
C PRO A 33 6.27 -41.37 6.48
N VAL A 34 6.94 -40.46 7.20
CA VAL A 34 8.39 -40.54 7.46
C VAL A 34 8.74 -41.78 8.27
N GLY A 35 7.84 -42.23 9.15
CA GLY A 35 8.04 -43.40 10.00
C GLY A 35 8.18 -44.72 9.24
N ILE A 36 7.73 -44.80 7.99
CA ILE A 36 7.82 -46.02 7.17
C ILE A 36 8.97 -45.99 6.15
N LEU A 37 9.78 -44.93 6.13
CA LEU A 37 10.94 -44.84 5.23
C LEU A 37 11.99 -45.90 5.59
N ALA A 38 12.51 -46.58 4.56
CA ALA A 38 13.52 -47.61 4.71
C ALA A 38 14.63 -47.46 3.65
N GLY A 39 15.76 -48.15 3.86
CA GLY A 39 16.87 -48.17 2.90
C GLY A 39 17.34 -46.77 2.50
N ASP A 40 17.42 -46.54 1.18
CA ASP A 40 17.93 -45.29 0.62
C ASP A 40 17.00 -44.11 0.85
N GLU A 41 15.67 -44.32 0.85
CA GLU A 41 14.70 -43.25 1.14
C GLU A 41 14.96 -42.62 2.51
N LYS A 42 15.15 -43.46 3.54
CA LYS A 42 15.41 -43.01 4.91
C LYS A 42 16.72 -42.22 4.99
N LYS A 43 17.79 -42.72 4.36
CA LYS A 43 19.09 -42.04 4.36
C LYS A 43 19.04 -40.70 3.64
N MET A 44 18.34 -40.64 2.51
CA MET A 44 18.15 -39.41 1.75
C MET A 44 17.32 -38.39 2.55
N TYR A 45 16.31 -38.83 3.28
CA TYR A 45 15.52 -37.95 4.16
C TYR A 45 16.36 -37.38 5.32
N GLU A 46 17.24 -38.18 5.93
CA GLU A 46 18.17 -37.67 6.94
C GLU A 46 19.18 -36.66 6.36
N ILE A 47 19.68 -36.90 5.14
CA ILE A 47 20.51 -35.92 4.43
C ILE A 47 19.73 -34.63 4.15
N LEU A 48 18.45 -34.72 3.75
CA LEU A 48 17.58 -33.56 3.57
C LEU A 48 17.46 -32.74 4.86
N LYS A 49 17.23 -33.41 6.00
CA LYS A 49 17.14 -32.75 7.31
C LYS A 49 18.44 -32.04 7.68
N GLU A 50 19.60 -32.65 7.44
CA GLU A 50 20.90 -32.02 7.64
C GLU A 50 21.04 -30.76 6.77
N CYS A 51 20.68 -30.83 5.49
CA CYS A 51 20.71 -29.66 4.60
C CYS A 51 19.77 -28.55 5.07
N ILE A 52 18.56 -28.90 5.54
CA ILE A 52 17.61 -27.94 6.13
C ILE A 52 18.24 -27.28 7.36
N ALA A 53 18.84 -28.07 8.26
CA ALA A 53 19.48 -27.56 9.46
C ALA A 53 20.64 -26.60 9.14
N GLU A 54 21.49 -26.92 8.17
CA GLU A 54 22.58 -26.04 7.72
C GLU A 54 22.08 -24.70 7.13
N LYS A 55 20.84 -24.65 6.65
CA LYS A 55 20.20 -23.46 6.06
C LYS A 55 19.17 -22.80 6.97
N ALA A 56 18.97 -23.31 8.18
CA ALA A 56 18.04 -22.77 9.15
C ALA A 56 18.69 -21.60 9.90
N ILE A 57 17.91 -20.57 10.21
CA ILE A 57 18.38 -19.44 11.01
C ILE A 57 18.58 -19.90 12.46
N ASN A 58 17.61 -20.68 12.96
CA ASN A 58 17.64 -21.26 14.29
C ASN A 58 17.33 -22.76 14.23
N LYS A 59 18.39 -23.59 14.29
CA LYS A 59 18.30 -25.06 14.27
C LYS A 59 17.39 -25.63 15.37
N SER A 60 17.27 -24.95 16.52
CA SER A 60 16.45 -25.41 17.65
C SER A 60 14.95 -25.16 17.48
N ALA A 61 14.56 -24.30 16.53
CA ALA A 61 13.18 -23.95 16.24
C ALA A 61 12.55 -24.81 15.12
N LEU A 62 13.34 -25.70 14.49
CA LEU A 62 12.88 -26.52 13.37
C LEU A 62 11.84 -27.54 13.83
N HIS A 63 10.72 -27.57 13.12
CA HIS A 63 9.69 -28.59 13.27
C HIS A 63 9.40 -29.24 11.92
N TYR A 64 9.56 -30.56 11.82
CA TYR A 64 9.33 -31.32 10.59
C TYR A 64 7.96 -31.98 10.61
N PHE A 65 7.26 -31.92 9.50
CA PHE A 65 6.01 -32.63 9.33
C PHE A 65 6.29 -34.14 9.31
N SER A 66 5.35 -34.95 9.77
CA SER A 66 5.48 -36.41 9.80
C SER A 66 5.36 -37.09 8.45
N GLU A 67 5.05 -36.32 7.40
CA GLU A 67 4.94 -36.78 6.02
C GLU A 67 5.98 -36.08 5.14
N CYS A 68 6.52 -36.83 4.19
CA CYS A 68 7.44 -36.34 3.17
C CYS A 68 6.88 -36.61 1.77
N VAL A 69 7.42 -35.90 0.78
CA VAL A 69 7.11 -36.09 -0.63
C VAL A 69 8.22 -36.91 -1.25
N ILE A 70 7.89 -37.98 -1.98
CA ILE A 70 8.86 -38.76 -2.74
C ILE A 70 8.42 -38.84 -4.18
N HIS A 71 9.31 -38.42 -5.08
CA HIS A 71 9.16 -38.60 -6.51
C HIS A 71 10.33 -39.43 -7.01
N ASP A 72 10.03 -40.66 -7.43
CA ASP A 72 11.04 -41.57 -7.98
C ASP A 72 10.76 -41.81 -9.46
N THR A 73 11.71 -41.42 -10.32
CA THR A 73 11.66 -41.62 -11.78
C THR A 73 12.83 -42.49 -12.22
N SER A 74 12.88 -42.83 -13.52
CA SER A 74 14.00 -43.62 -14.06
C SER A 74 15.35 -42.91 -13.97
N ASP A 75 15.36 -41.57 -14.00
CA ASP A 75 16.56 -40.73 -14.09
C ASP A 75 16.95 -40.03 -12.78
N LYS A 76 16.02 -39.90 -11.81
CA LYS A 76 16.28 -39.21 -10.55
C LYS A 76 15.34 -39.65 -9.44
N MET A 77 15.70 -39.29 -8.22
CA MET A 77 14.90 -39.45 -7.03
C MET A 77 14.88 -38.12 -6.27
N THR A 78 13.70 -37.62 -5.95
CA THR A 78 13.50 -36.38 -5.19
C THR A 78 12.78 -36.72 -3.89
N ILE A 79 13.33 -36.24 -2.77
CA ILE A 79 12.67 -36.28 -1.47
C ILE A 79 12.44 -34.84 -1.00
N GLY A 80 11.23 -34.52 -0.59
CA GLY A 80 10.83 -33.23 -0.07
C GLY A 80 10.20 -33.32 1.31
N ALA A 81 10.32 -32.25 2.10
CA ALA A 81 9.75 -32.13 3.43
C ALA A 81 9.12 -30.76 3.61
N TYR A 82 7.92 -30.75 4.19
CA TYR A 82 7.36 -29.56 4.79
C TYR A 82 7.92 -29.40 6.19
N TYR A 83 8.24 -28.16 6.57
CA TYR A 83 8.77 -27.86 7.90
C TYR A 83 8.46 -26.42 8.30
N TYR A 84 8.52 -26.15 9.61
CA TYR A 84 8.52 -24.81 10.17
C TYR A 84 9.96 -24.39 10.49
N ASP A 85 10.29 -23.15 10.15
CA ASP A 85 11.55 -22.46 10.45
C ASP A 85 11.22 -21.19 11.27
N GLU A 86 12.23 -20.42 11.68
CA GLU A 86 12.02 -19.22 12.49
C GLU A 86 11.09 -18.18 11.83
N ASN A 87 10.36 -17.43 12.67
CA ASN A 87 9.26 -16.53 12.29
C ASN A 87 9.66 -15.53 11.20
N TYR A 88 9.08 -15.70 10.00
CA TYR A 88 9.16 -14.70 8.93
C TYR A 88 7.88 -13.84 8.91
N TYR A 89 7.64 -13.10 9.98
CA TYR A 89 6.71 -11.97 9.96
C TYR A 89 7.53 -10.70 9.81
N HIS A 90 7.59 -10.15 8.60
CA HIS A 90 8.15 -8.82 8.42
C HIS A 90 7.26 -7.80 9.13
N GLU A 91 7.87 -6.93 9.96
CA GLU A 91 7.20 -5.80 10.62
C GLU A 91 6.44 -4.87 9.66
N ASN A 92 6.66 -4.98 8.34
CA ASN A 92 6.18 -4.06 7.33
C ASN A 92 5.09 -4.62 6.39
N TYR A 93 4.68 -5.88 6.50
CA TYR A 93 3.64 -6.44 5.65
C TYR A 93 2.49 -7.02 6.48
N TYR A 94 1.32 -6.38 6.39
CA TYR A 94 0.04 -6.82 6.93
C TYR A 94 -0.52 -8.10 6.27
N SER A 95 0.35 -8.90 5.65
CA SER A 95 0.03 -10.18 5.04
C SER A 95 0.89 -11.24 5.70
N PRO A 96 0.30 -12.30 6.30
CA PRO A 96 1.06 -13.41 6.81
C PRO A 96 1.72 -14.13 5.62
N SER A 97 2.99 -13.81 5.34
CA SER A 97 3.84 -14.76 4.63
C SER A 97 3.83 -16.05 5.43
N SER A 98 3.52 -17.16 4.76
CA SER A 98 3.45 -18.46 5.42
C SER A 98 4.77 -18.75 6.15
N ALA A 99 4.67 -19.16 7.41
CA ALA A 99 5.83 -19.68 8.16
C ALA A 99 6.10 -21.17 7.83
N THR A 100 5.47 -21.70 6.78
CA THR A 100 5.71 -23.04 6.26
C THR A 100 6.71 -22.97 5.11
N TYR A 101 7.77 -23.77 5.21
CA TYR A 101 8.73 -23.97 4.15
C TYR A 101 8.56 -25.35 3.52
N TYR A 102 8.93 -25.45 2.25
CA TYR A 102 9.14 -26.71 1.58
C TYR A 102 10.59 -26.77 1.12
N ALA A 103 11.31 -27.80 1.54
CA ALA A 103 12.64 -28.09 1.06
C ALA A 103 12.67 -29.47 0.39
N SER A 104 13.50 -29.61 -0.63
CA SER A 104 13.71 -30.88 -1.31
C SER A 104 15.15 -31.11 -1.67
N ILE A 105 15.54 -32.38 -1.76
CA ILE A 105 16.81 -32.82 -2.30
C ILE A 105 16.54 -33.75 -3.48
N THR A 106 17.20 -33.49 -4.60
CA THR A 106 17.09 -34.31 -5.82
C THR A 106 18.42 -34.99 -6.10
N PHE A 107 18.40 -36.31 -6.19
CA PHE A 107 19.53 -37.15 -6.56
C PHE A 107 19.36 -37.69 -7.97
N LYS A 108 20.32 -37.42 -8.87
CA LYS A 108 20.30 -37.94 -10.25
C LYS A 108 20.85 -39.37 -10.29
N LYS A 109 20.03 -40.34 -10.72
CA LYS A 109 20.41 -41.75 -10.87
C LYS A 109 21.44 -41.91 -11.99
N THR A 110 22.36 -42.85 -11.83
CA THR A 110 23.37 -43.21 -12.85
C THR A 110 23.46 -44.72 -12.95
N GLN A 111 23.79 -45.19 -14.14
CA GLN A 111 24.25 -46.56 -14.33
C GLN A 111 25.66 -46.69 -13.74
N PRO A 112 26.02 -47.83 -13.12
CA PRO A 112 27.42 -48.11 -12.82
C PRO A 112 28.22 -48.10 -14.13
N GLU A 113 29.28 -47.30 -14.22
CA GLU A 113 30.21 -47.39 -15.35
C GLU A 113 30.90 -48.76 -15.32
N PRO A 114 30.93 -49.53 -16.43
CA PRO A 114 31.46 -50.89 -16.45
C PRO A 114 32.96 -51.01 -16.10
N ASP A 115 33.76 -49.95 -16.27
CA ASP A 115 35.23 -50.03 -16.28
C ASP A 115 35.96 -49.04 -15.35
N LEU A 116 35.31 -48.58 -14.26
CA LEU A 116 36.06 -47.91 -13.21
C LEU A 116 36.52 -48.93 -12.15
N PRO A 117 37.84 -49.05 -11.86
CA PRO A 117 38.32 -49.92 -10.81
C PRO A 117 37.63 -49.54 -9.50
N ARG A 118 37.06 -50.57 -8.84
CA ARG A 118 36.23 -50.50 -7.64
C ARG A 118 36.56 -49.30 -6.75
N GLY A 119 35.62 -48.34 -6.71
CA GLY A 119 35.61 -47.25 -5.73
C GLY A 119 35.78 -45.87 -6.33
N ARG A 120 34.68 -45.29 -6.85
CA ARG A 120 34.47 -43.84 -6.96
C ARG A 120 32.99 -43.56 -7.26
N GLY A 121 32.19 -43.51 -6.20
CA GLY A 121 30.89 -42.82 -6.24
C GLY A 121 31.14 -41.32 -6.08
N SER A 122 30.83 -40.56 -7.13
CA SER A 122 30.79 -39.09 -7.21
C SER A 122 32.00 -38.31 -6.65
N VAL A 123 33.01 -38.07 -7.50
CA VAL A 123 34.01 -36.99 -7.29
C VAL A 123 34.15 -36.21 -8.60
N LYS A 124 33.74 -34.93 -8.62
CA LYS A 124 34.26 -34.02 -9.65
C LYS A 124 35.71 -33.67 -9.28
N THR A 125 36.63 -34.28 -10.04
CA THR A 125 38.05 -33.99 -10.30
C THR A 125 38.99 -33.76 -9.11
N PRO A 126 40.08 -34.53 -9.07
CA PRO A 126 41.39 -33.91 -9.26
C PRO A 126 42.24 -34.58 -10.36
N SER A 127 43.02 -33.71 -11.01
CA SER A 127 44.15 -33.89 -11.92
C SER A 127 44.67 -35.32 -12.18
N TYR A 128 44.96 -35.60 -13.46
CA TYR A 128 45.71 -36.76 -13.94
C TYR A 128 47.04 -36.92 -13.18
N GLY A 129 47.08 -37.91 -12.29
CA GLY A 129 48.28 -38.48 -11.70
C GLY A 129 48.21 -40.00 -11.84
N LYS A 130 49.33 -40.62 -12.22
CA LYS A 130 49.50 -42.05 -12.52
C LYS A 130 48.90 -42.99 -11.45
N PRO A 131 48.51 -44.23 -11.81
CA PRO A 131 47.95 -45.17 -10.86
C PRO A 131 49.01 -45.61 -9.86
N GLN A 132 48.86 -45.17 -8.61
CA GLN A 132 49.53 -45.79 -7.46
C GLN A 132 48.57 -46.83 -6.89
N GLU A 133 49.06 -48.05 -6.68
CA GLU A 133 48.34 -49.15 -6.04
C GLU A 133 47.80 -48.68 -4.69
N ALA A 134 46.48 -48.43 -4.63
CA ALA A 134 45.83 -47.95 -3.43
C ALA A 134 45.43 -49.14 -2.56
N THR A 135 46.23 -49.41 -1.52
CA THR A 135 45.85 -50.28 -0.38
C THR A 135 44.84 -49.61 0.57
N ALA A 136 44.39 -48.38 0.27
CA ALA A 136 43.40 -47.67 1.05
C ALA A 136 41.96 -48.09 0.66
N PRO A 137 41.06 -48.30 1.65
CA PRO A 137 39.66 -48.63 1.34
C PRO A 137 39.01 -47.52 0.49
N PRO A 138 38.08 -47.88 -0.41
CA PRO A 138 37.44 -46.92 -1.29
C PRO A 138 36.74 -45.82 -0.48
N GLN A 139 37.00 -44.56 -0.84
CA GLN A 139 36.41 -43.39 -0.21
C GLN A 139 35.25 -42.88 -1.05
N PHE A 140 34.09 -42.75 -0.42
CA PHE A 140 32.86 -42.23 -1.01
C PHE A 140 32.63 -40.82 -0.54
N TYR A 141 32.21 -39.94 -1.46
CA TYR A 141 31.95 -38.55 -1.19
C TYR A 141 30.51 -38.22 -1.55
N LEU A 142 29.82 -37.53 -0.65
CA LEU A 142 28.51 -36.95 -0.90
C LEU A 142 28.65 -35.43 -0.89
N VAL A 143 28.25 -34.80 -1.99
CA VAL A 143 28.29 -33.35 -2.15
C VAL A 143 26.91 -32.86 -2.57
N VAL A 144 26.27 -32.09 -1.70
CA VAL A 144 24.96 -31.48 -1.94
C VAL A 144 25.13 -30.01 -2.31
N LYS A 145 24.67 -29.65 -3.51
CA LYS A 145 24.73 -28.28 -4.03
C LYS A 145 23.48 -27.51 -3.65
N ASP A 146 23.62 -26.19 -3.47
CA ASP A 146 22.49 -25.29 -3.31
C ASP A 146 21.91 -24.92 -4.69
N ALA A 147 20.69 -25.39 -4.98
CA ALA A 147 20.00 -25.08 -6.23
C ALA A 147 19.40 -23.67 -6.25
N ASN A 148 19.26 -23.02 -5.08
CA ASN A 148 18.77 -21.64 -4.98
C ASN A 148 19.90 -20.62 -5.24
N ASP A 149 21.17 -21.03 -5.22
CA ASP A 149 22.32 -20.16 -5.46
C ASP A 149 22.56 -19.97 -6.98
N LYS A 150 22.24 -18.76 -7.47
CA LYS A 150 22.36 -18.40 -8.90
C LYS A 150 23.75 -17.86 -9.30
N ARG A 151 24.75 -17.91 -8.43
CA ARG A 151 26.10 -17.40 -8.76
C ARG A 151 26.76 -18.27 -9.84
N LEU A 152 27.10 -17.65 -10.96
CA LEU A 152 27.57 -18.30 -12.20
C LEU A 152 28.88 -19.10 -12.09
N TYR A 153 29.71 -18.86 -11.07
CA TYR A 153 31.11 -19.36 -11.03
C TYR A 153 31.50 -20.13 -9.77
N SER A 154 30.60 -20.30 -8.80
CA SER A 154 30.81 -21.21 -7.68
C SER A 154 29.47 -21.71 -7.16
N SER A 155 29.13 -22.97 -7.44
CA SER A 155 28.01 -23.60 -6.76
C SER A 155 28.37 -23.71 -5.28
N SER A 156 27.68 -22.99 -4.41
CA SER A 156 27.86 -23.20 -2.96
C SER A 156 27.36 -24.59 -2.58
N TYR A 157 28.14 -25.26 -1.75
CA TYR A 157 27.79 -26.56 -1.20
C TYR A 157 27.00 -26.36 0.10
N VAL A 158 25.87 -27.05 0.23
CA VAL A 158 25.09 -27.07 1.48
C VAL A 158 25.67 -28.10 2.44
N LEU A 159 26.12 -29.24 1.91
CA LEU A 159 26.63 -30.35 2.71
C LEU A 159 27.72 -31.10 1.95
N GLN A 160 28.79 -31.47 2.66
CA GLN A 160 29.86 -32.33 2.14
C GLN A 160 30.19 -33.41 3.17
N LYS A 161 30.13 -34.68 2.77
CA LYS A 161 30.41 -35.83 3.63
C LYS A 161 31.35 -36.81 2.96
N LYS A 162 32.14 -37.51 3.78
CA LYS A 162 33.07 -38.56 3.38
C LYS A 162 32.79 -39.84 4.15
N SER A 163 32.87 -40.99 3.50
CA SER A 163 32.62 -42.30 4.10
C SER A 163 33.53 -43.37 3.49
N ASN A 164 33.85 -44.40 4.28
CA ASN A 164 34.54 -45.62 3.79
C ASN A 164 33.55 -46.68 3.26
N GLN A 165 32.25 -46.40 3.33
CA GLN A 165 31.16 -47.23 2.82
C GLN A 165 30.23 -46.40 1.91
N PRO A 166 29.57 -47.01 0.91
CA PRO A 166 28.60 -46.31 0.08
C PRO A 166 27.49 -45.67 0.92
N PHE A 167 27.11 -44.43 0.57
CA PHE A 167 25.98 -43.75 1.24
C PHE A 167 24.65 -44.47 0.95
N PHE A 168 24.48 -44.99 -0.26
CA PHE A 168 23.25 -45.63 -0.73
C PHE A 168 23.51 -47.08 -1.15
N THR A 169 22.50 -47.94 -1.01
CA THR A 169 22.58 -49.40 -1.21
C THR A 169 21.97 -49.88 -2.52
N GLY A 170 21.04 -49.13 -3.13
CA GLY A 170 20.29 -49.55 -4.31
C GLY A 170 20.78 -48.97 -5.63
N ASN A 171 21.05 -47.67 -5.71
CA ASN A 171 21.42 -46.97 -6.94
C ASN A 171 22.68 -46.12 -6.78
N TYR A 172 23.39 -45.89 -7.89
CA TYR A 172 24.45 -44.88 -7.99
C TYR A 172 23.81 -43.52 -8.27
N TYR A 173 24.33 -42.47 -7.65
CA TYR A 173 23.86 -41.09 -7.85
C TYR A 173 25.03 -40.18 -8.21
N SER A 174 24.86 -39.38 -9.28
CA SER A 174 25.94 -38.53 -9.84
C SER A 174 25.92 -37.12 -9.28
N GLU A 175 24.73 -36.62 -8.96
CA GLU A 175 24.50 -35.24 -8.55
C GLU A 175 23.42 -35.19 -7.47
N SER A 176 23.61 -34.31 -6.48
CA SER A 176 22.59 -34.02 -5.49
C SER A 176 22.40 -32.51 -5.33
N ASN A 177 21.15 -32.05 -5.45
CA ASN A 177 20.79 -30.64 -5.44
C ASN A 177 19.70 -30.39 -4.40
N PHE A 178 19.97 -29.49 -3.45
CA PHE A 178 19.05 -29.05 -2.41
C PHE A 178 18.33 -27.79 -2.86
N SER A 179 17.02 -27.71 -2.63
CA SER A 179 16.23 -26.50 -2.81
C SER A 179 15.40 -26.19 -1.57
N LYS A 180 15.25 -24.91 -1.24
CA LYS A 180 14.39 -24.38 -0.17
C LYS A 180 13.48 -23.29 -0.74
N ASN A 181 12.18 -23.38 -0.49
CA ASN A 181 11.19 -22.40 -0.92
C ASN A 181 10.20 -22.09 0.21
N VAL A 182 9.70 -20.86 0.26
CA VAL A 182 8.53 -20.50 1.08
C VAL A 182 7.29 -21.13 0.44
N TYR A 183 6.46 -21.82 1.23
CA TYR A 183 5.28 -22.50 0.72
C TYR A 183 4.05 -21.59 0.79
N ASN A 184 3.53 -21.13 -0.35
CA ASN A 184 2.47 -20.10 -0.41
C ASN A 184 1.09 -20.49 0.17
N GLY A 185 0.89 -21.70 0.72
CA GLY A 185 -0.41 -22.19 1.19
C GLY A 185 -0.61 -22.32 2.70
N ASN A 186 0.26 -21.72 3.55
CA ASN A 186 0.22 -21.80 5.03
C ASN A 186 -0.21 -23.20 5.55
N LYS A 187 0.63 -24.21 5.34
CA LYS A 187 0.30 -25.60 5.68
C LYS A 187 0.35 -25.77 7.21
N VAL A 188 -0.73 -26.31 7.79
CA VAL A 188 -0.81 -26.65 9.21
C VAL A 188 -0.49 -28.13 9.40
N ASP A 189 0.44 -28.44 10.30
CA ASP A 189 0.76 -29.82 10.66
C ASP A 189 -0.34 -30.41 11.53
N LYS A 190 -0.99 -31.46 11.03
CA LYS A 190 -2.09 -32.16 11.70
C LYS A 190 -1.62 -32.91 12.94
N ASP A 191 -0.34 -33.27 13.04
CA ASP A 191 0.15 -34.00 14.21
C ASP A 191 0.31 -33.07 15.42
N LEU A 192 0.74 -31.83 15.17
CA LEU A 192 0.75 -30.77 16.18
C LEU A 192 -0.65 -30.29 16.50
N TYR A 193 -1.49 -30.14 15.48
CA TYR A 193 -2.84 -29.58 15.59
C TYR A 193 -3.89 -30.55 15.02
N PRO A 194 -4.23 -31.63 15.76
CA PRO A 194 -5.07 -32.73 15.25
C PRO A 194 -6.56 -32.41 15.17
N GLN A 195 -6.98 -31.22 15.64
CA GLN A 195 -8.38 -30.82 15.57
C GLN A 195 -8.76 -30.42 14.14
N ASN A 196 -9.92 -30.88 13.69
CA ASN A 196 -10.50 -30.43 12.44
C ASN A 196 -11.06 -29.02 12.64
N PHE A 197 -10.28 -28.03 12.23
CA PHE A 197 -10.70 -26.63 12.16
C PHE A 197 -11.37 -26.35 10.81
N ASP A 198 -12.35 -25.45 10.79
CA ASP A 198 -12.96 -24.97 9.54
C ASP A 198 -11.90 -24.24 8.69
N HIS A 199 -11.01 -23.51 9.37
CA HIS A 199 -9.84 -22.85 8.82
C HIS A 199 -8.76 -22.73 9.90
N ALA A 200 -7.49 -22.90 9.55
CA ALA A 200 -6.37 -22.72 10.47
C ALA A 200 -5.18 -22.07 9.76
N VAL A 201 -4.52 -21.14 10.46
CA VAL A 201 -3.32 -20.46 10.03
C VAL A 201 -2.24 -20.72 11.06
N PHE A 202 -1.17 -21.36 10.63
CA PHE A 202 0.06 -21.45 11.39
C PHE A 202 0.68 -20.06 11.50
N VAL A 203 0.81 -19.59 12.74
CA VAL A 203 1.48 -18.33 13.05
C VAL A 203 2.93 -18.62 13.39
N ASN A 204 3.17 -19.46 14.39
CA ASN A 204 4.51 -19.89 14.77
C ASN A 204 4.46 -21.23 15.52
N THR A 205 5.62 -21.73 15.92
CA THR A 205 5.76 -23.02 16.62
C THR A 205 5.03 -23.08 17.96
N PHE A 206 4.61 -21.93 18.51
CA PHE A 206 3.85 -21.87 19.76
C PHE A 206 2.33 -21.92 19.54
N PHE A 207 1.79 -21.38 18.44
CA PHE A 207 0.35 -21.32 18.24
C PHE A 207 -0.13 -21.18 16.79
N ILE A 208 -1.41 -21.52 16.60
CA ILE A 208 -2.20 -21.22 15.39
C ILE A 208 -3.36 -20.28 15.72
N ILE A 209 -3.79 -19.52 14.71
CA ILE A 209 -5.12 -18.90 14.70
C ILE A 209 -6.02 -19.84 13.90
N ALA A 210 -7.12 -20.26 14.49
CA ALA A 210 -8.03 -21.19 13.83
C ALA A 210 -9.48 -20.79 14.04
N SER A 211 -10.37 -21.42 13.27
CA SER A 211 -11.81 -21.26 13.40
C SER A 211 -12.51 -22.59 13.65
N GLN A 212 -13.52 -22.54 14.52
CA GLN A 212 -14.40 -23.65 14.84
C GLN A 212 -15.84 -23.13 14.87
N LYS A 213 -16.73 -23.78 14.12
CA LYS A 213 -18.14 -23.38 14.00
C LYS A 213 -18.27 -21.91 13.60
N GLY A 214 -17.40 -21.46 12.70
CA GLY A 214 -17.37 -20.08 12.20
C GLY A 214 -16.88 -19.00 13.18
N LYS A 215 -16.30 -19.37 14.33
CA LYS A 215 -15.68 -18.43 15.28
C LYS A 215 -14.18 -18.68 15.39
N TYR A 216 -13.40 -17.60 15.47
CA TYR A 216 -11.94 -17.62 15.53
C TYR A 216 -11.42 -17.61 16.97
N GLY A 217 -10.31 -18.31 17.20
CA GLY A 217 -9.58 -18.38 18.45
C GLY A 217 -8.11 -18.76 18.22
N ILE A 218 -7.36 -18.93 19.31
CA ILE A 218 -5.94 -19.31 19.28
C ILE A 218 -5.74 -20.60 20.06
N GLN A 219 -5.06 -21.56 19.44
CA GLN A 219 -4.65 -22.80 20.08
C GLN A 219 -3.13 -22.91 20.07
N SER A 220 -2.55 -23.29 21.21
CA SER A 220 -1.12 -23.55 21.32
C SER A 220 -0.72 -24.90 20.71
N SER A 221 0.56 -25.10 20.42
CA SER A 221 1.10 -26.39 20.00
C SER A 221 0.96 -27.50 21.06
N LYS A 222 0.65 -27.14 22.31
CA LYS A 222 0.28 -28.09 23.38
C LYS A 222 -1.21 -28.43 23.41
N LYS A 223 -1.98 -27.94 22.43
CA LYS A 223 -3.43 -28.12 22.29
C LYS A 223 -4.24 -27.39 23.35
N GLU A 224 -3.63 -26.42 24.02
CA GLU A 224 -4.31 -25.54 24.97
C GLU A 224 -4.98 -24.39 24.21
N THR A 225 -6.24 -24.09 24.53
CA THR A 225 -6.91 -22.91 24.00
C THR A 225 -6.36 -21.67 24.71
N MET A 226 -5.55 -20.87 24.01
CA MET A 226 -5.01 -19.60 24.53
C MET A 226 -6.02 -18.47 24.43
N ILE A 227 -6.74 -18.42 23.30
CA ILE A 227 -7.83 -17.47 23.07
C ILE A 227 -9.07 -18.28 22.66
N PRO A 228 -10.21 -18.13 23.35
CA PRO A 228 -11.43 -18.88 23.05
C PRO A 228 -11.95 -18.60 21.64
N PHE A 229 -12.59 -19.60 21.04
CA PHE A 229 -13.22 -19.51 19.72
C PHE A 229 -14.55 -18.73 19.79
N GLU A 230 -14.47 -17.42 20.01
CA GLU A 230 -15.63 -16.54 20.18
C GLU A 230 -15.64 -15.32 19.25
N TYR A 231 -14.56 -15.11 18.49
CA TYR A 231 -14.39 -13.94 17.64
C TYR A 231 -14.93 -14.16 16.22
N GLU A 232 -15.51 -13.13 15.62
CA GLU A 232 -15.94 -13.12 14.22
C GLU A 232 -14.74 -13.11 13.27
N SER A 233 -13.66 -12.43 13.66
CA SER A 233 -12.35 -12.49 13.02
C SER A 233 -11.26 -12.24 14.05
N LEU A 234 -10.09 -12.83 13.82
CA LEU A 234 -8.92 -12.68 14.67
C LEU A 234 -7.66 -12.75 13.82
N GLN A 235 -6.77 -11.78 13.97
CA GLN A 235 -5.51 -11.72 13.22
C GLN A 235 -4.37 -11.21 14.10
N VAL A 236 -3.15 -11.64 13.79
CA VAL A 236 -1.95 -11.05 14.37
C VAL A 236 -1.87 -9.58 13.98
N PHE A 237 -1.60 -8.73 14.95
CA PHE A 237 -1.42 -7.30 14.73
C PHE A 237 -0.30 -6.81 15.64
N ASP A 238 0.88 -6.59 15.06
CA ASP A 238 2.09 -6.24 15.80
C ASP A 238 2.38 -7.31 16.89
N ASN A 239 2.51 -6.90 18.15
CA ASN A 239 2.68 -7.82 19.29
C ASN A 239 1.36 -8.31 19.92
N ASN A 240 0.21 -7.98 19.32
CA ASN A 240 -1.12 -8.24 19.84
C ASN A 240 -1.99 -8.91 18.76
N PHE A 241 -3.31 -8.94 18.98
CA PHE A 241 -4.27 -9.45 18.01
C PHE A 241 -5.37 -8.44 17.76
N LEU A 242 -5.69 -8.18 16.49
CA LEU A 242 -6.90 -7.47 16.12
C LEU A 242 -8.05 -8.46 16.09
N ALA A 243 -9.01 -8.24 16.97
CA ALA A 243 -10.20 -9.06 17.13
C ALA A 243 -11.44 -8.32 16.65
N GLN A 244 -12.40 -9.07 16.12
CA GLN A 244 -13.74 -8.59 15.83
C GLN A 244 -14.77 -9.36 16.65
N LYS A 245 -15.60 -8.65 17.41
CA LYS A 245 -16.71 -9.21 18.18
C LYS A 245 -17.87 -8.22 18.15
N ASP A 246 -19.09 -8.72 17.97
CA ASP A 246 -20.31 -7.90 17.86
C ASP A 246 -20.19 -6.81 16.79
N SER A 247 -19.63 -7.17 15.61
CA SER A 247 -19.35 -6.25 14.49
C SER A 247 -18.41 -5.08 14.79
N LYS A 248 -17.67 -5.12 15.90
CA LYS A 248 -16.69 -4.08 16.28
C LYS A 248 -15.29 -4.65 16.37
N PHE A 249 -14.30 -3.81 16.03
CA PHE A 249 -12.88 -4.17 16.05
C PHE A 249 -12.17 -3.59 17.25
N PHE A 250 -11.25 -4.35 17.87
CA PHE A 250 -10.41 -3.92 18.98
C PHE A 250 -9.17 -4.81 19.11
N LEU A 251 -8.14 -4.33 19.81
CA LEU A 251 -6.97 -5.12 20.14
C LEU A 251 -7.20 -5.93 21.42
N ILE A 252 -6.74 -7.17 21.38
CA ILE A 252 -6.56 -8.02 22.54
C ILE A 252 -5.11 -8.44 22.67
N ASN A 253 -4.64 -8.63 23.90
CA ASN A 253 -3.33 -9.21 24.16
C ASN A 253 -3.37 -10.75 24.15
N SER A 254 -2.22 -11.39 24.42
CA SER A 254 -2.10 -12.85 24.50
C SER A 254 -2.85 -13.52 25.65
N LYS A 255 -3.38 -12.75 26.61
CA LYS A 255 -4.24 -13.20 27.71
C LYS A 255 -5.73 -13.02 27.41
N ASN A 256 -6.08 -12.65 26.19
CA ASN A 256 -7.45 -12.33 25.78
C ASN A 256 -8.04 -11.08 26.46
N GLU A 257 -7.20 -10.17 26.96
CA GLU A 257 -7.65 -8.92 27.58
C GLU A 257 -7.82 -7.85 26.50
N LYS A 258 -8.95 -7.15 26.46
CA LYS A 258 -9.18 -6.00 25.56
C LYS A 258 -8.31 -4.82 26.01
N ILE A 259 -7.43 -4.36 25.12
CA ILE A 259 -6.45 -3.29 25.41
C ILE A 259 -6.67 -2.01 24.59
N SER A 260 -7.68 -1.96 23.72
CA SER A 260 -8.01 -0.76 22.94
C SER A 260 -9.50 -0.39 23.00
N GLN A 261 -9.82 0.79 22.46
CA GLN A 261 -11.21 1.16 22.16
C GLN A 261 -11.80 0.32 21.02
N GLU A 262 -13.13 0.29 20.95
CA GLU A 262 -13.89 -0.39 19.92
C GLU A 262 -14.11 0.52 18.70
N MET A 263 -13.93 -0.04 17.50
CA MET A 263 -14.08 0.65 16.23
C MET A 263 -15.21 0.04 15.41
N GLU A 264 -15.98 0.89 14.73
CA GLU A 264 -17.11 0.46 13.87
C GLU A 264 -16.67 -0.20 12.57
N LYS A 265 -15.41 -0.01 12.17
CA LYS A 265 -14.85 -0.51 10.92
C LYS A 265 -13.44 -1.03 11.19
N PHE A 266 -13.02 -1.97 10.35
CA PHE A 266 -11.63 -2.40 10.33
C PHE A 266 -10.74 -1.15 10.14
N PRO A 267 -9.69 -0.98 10.95
CA PRO A 267 -8.76 0.12 10.78
C PRO A 267 -8.08 -0.03 9.42
N SER A 268 -8.57 0.71 8.43
CA SER A 268 -7.83 0.86 7.18
C SER A 268 -6.55 1.60 7.54
N LEU A 269 -5.40 1.00 7.25
CA LEU A 269 -4.16 1.76 7.25
C LEU A 269 -4.43 2.99 6.37
N PHE A 270 -4.15 4.18 6.89
CA PHE A 270 -4.24 5.39 6.10
C PHE A 270 -3.00 5.39 5.19
N GLU A 271 -2.98 4.45 4.24
CA GLU A 271 -1.88 4.12 3.38
C GLU A 271 -1.97 5.05 2.17
N TYR A 272 -1.34 6.21 2.27
CA TYR A 272 -0.88 6.85 1.04
C TYR A 272 0.26 5.98 0.51
N SER A 273 -0.04 5.22 -0.55
CA SER A 273 0.90 4.47 -1.39
C SER A 273 2.27 5.16 -1.47
N THR A 274 3.23 4.64 -0.70
CA THR A 274 4.67 4.39 -0.97
C THR A 274 5.47 5.23 -1.99
N THR A 275 5.09 6.45 -2.36
CA THR A 275 5.88 7.28 -3.30
C THR A 275 6.07 8.73 -2.91
N VAL A 276 5.63 9.16 -1.72
CA VAL A 276 6.01 10.51 -1.21
C VAL A 276 6.70 10.36 0.14
N ASN A 277 8.01 10.17 0.01
CA ASN A 277 9.06 10.41 1.00
C ASN A 277 9.06 9.49 2.23
N ASN A 278 10.18 8.77 2.37
CA ASN A 278 10.67 8.14 3.58
C ASN A 278 10.78 9.14 4.75
N ILE A 279 9.65 9.61 5.28
CA ILE A 279 9.57 10.44 6.49
C ILE A 279 9.32 9.47 7.65
N PRO A 280 10.31 9.25 8.55
CA PRO A 280 10.23 8.22 9.59
C PRO A 280 9.07 8.41 10.58
N GLN A 281 8.47 9.60 10.63
CA GLN A 281 7.54 10.04 11.69
C GLN A 281 6.07 9.66 11.41
N THR A 282 5.73 9.10 10.23
CA THR A 282 4.35 8.73 9.86
C THR A 282 4.14 7.23 9.66
N LYS A 283 5.07 6.39 10.11
CA LYS A 283 4.86 4.95 10.07
C LYS A 283 3.66 4.59 10.97
N ASN A 284 2.62 4.02 10.36
CA ASN A 284 1.50 3.31 11.01
C ASN A 284 0.52 4.19 11.84
N ILE A 285 -0.04 5.22 11.22
CA ILE A 285 -1.20 5.96 11.75
C ILE A 285 -2.49 5.44 11.10
N PHE A 286 -3.52 5.16 11.90
CA PHE A 286 -4.80 4.62 11.45
C PHE A 286 -5.90 5.67 11.55
N LEU A 287 -6.60 5.96 10.45
CA LEU A 287 -7.84 6.71 10.49
C LEU A 287 -8.98 5.73 10.80
N VAL A 288 -9.68 5.94 11.90
CA VAL A 288 -10.74 5.06 12.38
C VAL A 288 -11.99 5.84 12.72
N LYS A 289 -13.11 5.12 12.86
CA LYS A 289 -14.36 5.69 13.35
C LYS A 289 -14.78 5.02 14.67
N ILE A 290 -14.92 5.83 15.70
CA ILE A 290 -15.30 5.43 17.06
C ILE A 290 -16.47 6.31 17.50
N ASN A 291 -17.59 5.69 17.88
CA ASN A 291 -18.80 6.38 18.35
C ASN A 291 -19.29 7.49 17.40
N GLY A 292 -19.35 7.22 16.10
CA GLY A 292 -19.80 8.21 15.12
C GLY A 292 -18.73 9.19 14.63
N LYS A 293 -17.62 9.35 15.35
CA LYS A 293 -16.56 10.35 15.08
C LYS A 293 -15.29 9.70 14.54
N GLN A 294 -14.59 10.40 13.66
CA GLN A 294 -13.31 9.99 13.11
C GLN A 294 -12.13 10.50 13.95
N THR A 295 -11.10 9.67 14.08
CA THR A 295 -9.83 10.05 14.72
C THR A 295 -8.65 9.24 14.18
N PHE A 296 -7.46 9.66 14.56
CA PHE A 296 -6.21 8.99 14.29
C PHE A 296 -5.77 8.18 15.50
N LEU A 297 -5.35 6.93 15.25
CA LEU A 297 -4.71 6.08 16.23
C LEU A 297 -3.25 5.82 15.84
N ASP A 298 -2.39 5.62 16.84
CA ASP A 298 -1.05 5.06 16.63
C ASP A 298 -1.10 3.53 16.41
N ARG A 299 0.08 2.91 16.25
CA ARG A 299 0.22 1.44 16.11
C ARG A 299 -0.27 0.63 17.31
N ASN A 300 -0.39 1.25 18.48
CA ASN A 300 -0.90 0.61 19.69
C ASN A 300 -2.39 0.92 19.91
N PHE A 301 -3.02 1.58 18.94
CA PHE A 301 -4.40 2.07 18.99
C PHE A 301 -4.66 3.13 20.07
N ASN A 302 -3.61 3.84 20.50
CA ASN A 302 -3.77 5.02 21.32
C ASN A 302 -4.33 6.15 20.47
N VAL A 303 -5.29 6.87 21.02
CA VAL A 303 -5.92 8.02 20.39
C VAL A 303 -4.91 9.17 20.30
N LEU A 304 -4.48 9.53 19.08
CA LEU A 304 -3.56 10.64 18.84
C LEU A 304 -4.25 12.01 18.92
N LYS A 305 -5.55 12.06 18.60
CA LYS A 305 -6.36 13.27 18.67
C LYS A 305 -7.72 12.98 19.29
N PRO A 306 -8.28 13.86 20.14
CA PRO A 306 -9.62 13.67 20.69
C PRO A 306 -10.68 13.40 19.61
N LEU A 307 -11.68 12.58 19.94
CA LEU A 307 -12.78 12.16 19.07
C LEU A 307 -13.73 13.33 18.72
N VAL A 308 -13.29 14.25 17.85
CA VAL A 308 -14.04 15.48 17.55
C VAL A 308 -14.55 15.57 16.11
N TYR A 309 -13.94 14.86 15.17
CA TYR A 309 -14.21 15.07 13.75
C TYR A 309 -15.40 14.22 13.27
N ASP A 310 -16.36 14.84 12.58
CA ASP A 310 -17.40 14.14 11.83
C ASP A 310 -16.83 13.46 10.58
N LYS A 311 -15.84 14.09 9.96
CA LYS A 311 -15.19 13.64 8.73
C LYS A 311 -13.78 14.21 8.60
N ILE A 312 -12.86 13.45 8.05
CA ILE A 312 -11.49 13.84 7.72
C ILE A 312 -11.18 13.39 6.30
N GLU A 313 -10.64 14.29 5.48
CA GLU A 313 -10.28 14.05 4.10
C GLU A 313 -8.86 14.57 3.83
N TYR A 314 -8.14 13.94 2.90
CA TYR A 314 -6.91 14.52 2.39
C TYR A 314 -7.23 15.79 1.62
N PHE A 315 -6.47 16.84 1.90
CA PHE A 315 -6.59 18.10 1.20
C PHE A 315 -5.41 18.24 0.24
N ASN A 316 -5.67 17.99 -1.05
CA ASN A 316 -4.65 17.93 -2.09
C ASN A 316 -3.97 19.30 -2.28
N THR A 317 -2.78 19.45 -1.74
CA THR A 317 -1.95 20.66 -1.90
C THR A 317 -0.47 20.26 -2.01
N LYS A 318 0.42 21.24 -2.21
CA LYS A 318 1.88 21.00 -2.18
C LYS A 318 2.38 20.46 -0.84
N GLN A 319 1.61 20.64 0.24
CA GLN A 319 1.91 20.15 1.57
C GLN A 319 0.86 19.11 1.99
N LEU A 320 1.25 18.14 2.81
CA LEU A 320 0.31 17.16 3.34
C LEU A 320 -0.59 17.84 4.38
N MET A 321 -1.85 18.04 4.04
CA MET A 321 -2.86 18.64 4.90
C MET A 321 -4.15 17.83 4.88
N LEU A 322 -4.95 18.04 5.91
CA LEU A 322 -6.23 17.39 6.11
C LEU A 322 -7.34 18.45 6.14
N LEU A 323 -8.46 18.14 5.53
CA LEU A 323 -9.71 18.88 5.69
C LEU A 323 -10.58 18.11 6.67
N ALA A 324 -10.78 18.68 7.85
CA ALA A 324 -11.60 18.07 8.88
C ALA A 324 -12.94 18.80 9.01
N THR A 325 -14.00 18.05 9.28
CA THR A 325 -15.35 18.57 9.55
C THR A 325 -15.68 18.37 11.02
N ILE A 326 -16.09 19.43 11.71
CA ILE A 326 -16.52 19.44 13.11
C ILE A 326 -17.81 20.26 13.19
N ASP A 327 -18.90 19.62 13.61
CA ASP A 327 -20.22 20.25 13.78
C ASP A 327 -20.67 20.99 12.52
N LYS A 328 -20.55 20.31 11.37
CA LYS A 328 -20.85 20.81 10.00
C LYS A 328 -19.92 21.93 9.49
N LYS A 329 -18.94 22.38 10.26
CA LYS A 329 -17.94 23.35 9.83
C LYS A 329 -16.64 22.65 9.44
N GLN A 330 -15.92 23.20 8.47
CA GLN A 330 -14.66 22.70 7.97
C GLN A 330 -13.47 23.48 8.55
N VAL A 331 -12.36 22.78 8.79
CA VAL A 331 -11.10 23.34 9.26
C VAL A 331 -9.93 22.65 8.56
N LEU A 332 -8.92 23.44 8.19
CA LEU A 332 -7.67 22.91 7.68
C LEU A 332 -6.79 22.47 8.84
N VAL A 333 -6.24 21.26 8.76
CA VAL A 333 -5.44 20.65 9.83
C VAL A 333 -4.11 20.21 9.26
N ASP A 334 -3.02 20.55 9.96
CA ASP A 334 -1.69 20.06 9.65
C ASP A 334 -1.62 18.55 9.86
N TYR A 335 -1.09 17.81 8.88
CA TYR A 335 -1.10 16.35 8.90
C TYR A 335 -0.23 15.75 10.02
N TYR A 336 0.90 16.37 10.34
CA TYR A 336 1.87 15.81 11.29
C TYR A 336 1.56 16.18 12.73
N SER A 337 1.26 17.45 12.98
CA SER A 337 0.97 17.97 14.32
C SER A 337 -0.51 17.86 14.71
N PHE A 338 -1.40 17.58 13.74
CA PHE A 338 -2.85 17.62 13.93
C PHE A 338 -3.37 18.94 14.50
N LYS A 339 -2.65 20.04 14.24
CA LYS A 339 -3.03 21.39 14.66
C LYS A 339 -4.05 21.98 13.66
N GLU A 340 -5.14 22.54 14.17
CA GLU A 340 -6.05 23.37 13.37
C GLU A 340 -5.29 24.62 12.91
N LEU A 341 -5.18 24.80 11.59
CA LEU A 341 -4.46 25.91 10.95
C LEU A 341 -5.37 27.11 10.69
N THR A 342 -6.66 26.87 10.45
CA THR A 342 -7.65 27.90 10.13
C THR A 342 -8.73 28.00 11.21
N PRO A 343 -9.50 29.10 11.25
CA PRO A 343 -10.84 29.08 11.82
C PRO A 343 -11.73 28.03 11.16
N ARG A 344 -12.90 27.79 11.75
CA ARG A 344 -13.93 26.87 11.25
C ARG A 344 -14.89 27.61 10.32
N TYR A 345 -15.02 27.13 9.09
CA TYR A 345 -15.82 27.73 8.03
C TYR A 345 -16.96 26.81 7.61
N ASP A 346 -18.00 27.31 6.94
CA ASP A 346 -19.02 26.43 6.32
C ASP A 346 -18.40 25.57 5.22
N LYS A 347 -17.43 26.15 4.49
CA LYS A 347 -16.73 25.46 3.42
C LYS A 347 -15.31 26.00 3.23
N ILE A 348 -14.38 25.10 2.91
CA ILE A 348 -13.01 25.41 2.48
C ILE A 348 -12.74 24.65 1.20
N THR A 349 -12.27 25.34 0.16
CA THR A 349 -11.85 24.75 -1.12
C THR A 349 -10.56 25.39 -1.61
N ASN A 350 -9.77 24.67 -2.41
CA ASN A 350 -8.63 25.27 -3.09
C ASN A 350 -9.11 26.26 -4.15
N LEU A 351 -8.58 27.49 -4.12
CA LEU A 351 -8.76 28.44 -5.21
C LEU A 351 -7.62 28.30 -6.23
N ASP A 352 -6.39 28.24 -5.73
CA ASP A 352 -5.17 28.05 -6.52
C ASP A 352 -4.04 27.42 -5.67
N ASN A 353 -2.80 27.49 -6.17
CA ASN A 353 -1.62 26.91 -5.53
C ASN A 353 -1.16 27.64 -4.25
N GLU A 354 -1.73 28.80 -3.94
CA GLU A 354 -1.32 29.67 -2.81
C GLU A 354 -2.49 30.08 -1.91
N ARG A 355 -3.73 29.97 -2.40
CA ARG A 355 -4.93 30.51 -1.73
C ARG A 355 -6.07 29.50 -1.63
N LEU A 356 -6.76 29.60 -0.52
CA LEU A 356 -8.01 28.94 -0.18
C LEU A 356 -9.18 29.88 -0.43
N LEU A 357 -10.26 29.33 -0.98
CA LEU A 357 -11.59 29.93 -0.92
C LEU A 357 -12.28 29.43 0.35
N ILE A 358 -12.64 30.36 1.23
CA ILE A 358 -13.35 30.10 2.49
C ILE A 358 -14.77 30.66 2.41
N GLU A 359 -15.74 29.98 3.02
CA GLU A 359 -17.14 30.40 3.03
C GLU A 359 -17.69 30.38 4.46
N SER A 360 -18.39 31.45 4.85
CA SER A 360 -19.08 31.54 6.13
C SER A 360 -20.39 32.31 5.96
N ASN A 361 -21.51 31.75 6.46
CA ASN A 361 -22.84 32.34 6.41
C ASN A 361 -23.26 32.80 4.99
N GLY A 362 -22.89 32.01 3.98
CA GLY A 362 -23.18 32.30 2.57
C GLY A 362 -22.33 33.40 1.92
N LYS A 363 -21.31 33.91 2.62
CA LYS A 363 -20.33 34.86 2.09
C LYS A 363 -18.97 34.20 1.93
N LYS A 364 -18.24 34.60 0.90
CA LYS A 364 -16.92 34.09 0.55
C LYS A 364 -15.81 35.04 0.99
N GLY A 365 -14.66 34.46 1.30
CA GLY A 365 -13.41 35.12 1.64
C GLY A 365 -12.21 34.34 1.10
N LEU A 366 -11.01 34.80 1.42
CA LEU A 366 -9.75 34.17 1.04
C LEU A 366 -8.86 33.98 2.26
N ALA A 367 -8.17 32.85 2.31
CA ALA A 367 -7.09 32.60 3.25
C ALA A 367 -5.90 31.97 2.52
N ASP A 368 -4.72 31.98 3.12
CA ASP A 368 -3.63 31.10 2.67
C ASP A 368 -3.63 29.76 3.40
N PHE A 369 -2.74 28.85 3.00
CA PHE A 369 -2.60 27.53 3.62
C PHE A 369 -2.03 27.56 5.05
N THR A 370 -1.51 28.70 5.51
CA THR A 370 -1.12 28.88 6.93
C THR A 370 -2.32 29.27 7.80
N GLY A 371 -3.46 29.57 7.18
CA GLY A 371 -4.68 30.05 7.81
C GLY A 371 -4.74 31.56 8.01
N LYS A 372 -3.78 32.31 7.46
CA LYS A 372 -3.84 33.77 7.45
C LYS A 372 -4.99 34.21 6.55
N ILE A 373 -5.89 35.00 7.10
CA ILE A 373 -6.99 35.59 6.36
C ILE A 373 -6.44 36.66 5.42
N ILE A 374 -6.72 36.52 4.13
CA ILE A 374 -6.39 37.48 3.07
C ILE A 374 -7.59 38.40 2.82
N LEU A 375 -8.80 37.82 2.77
CA LEU A 375 -10.07 38.53 2.68
C LEU A 375 -11.08 37.87 3.61
N GLU A 376 -11.72 38.67 4.45
CA GLU A 376 -12.82 38.22 5.30
C GLU A 376 -14.00 37.70 4.46
N CYS A 377 -14.83 36.84 5.06
CA CYS A 377 -16.04 36.30 4.43
C CYS A 377 -17.14 37.38 4.31
N LEU A 378 -16.97 38.32 3.39
CA LEU A 378 -17.86 39.48 3.19
C LEU A 378 -18.44 39.57 1.77
N TYR A 379 -18.00 38.70 0.86
CA TYR A 379 -18.25 38.83 -0.58
C TYR A 379 -19.27 37.80 -1.05
N ASP A 380 -20.09 38.13 -2.05
CA ASP A 380 -21.10 37.22 -2.61
C ASP A 380 -20.42 36.13 -3.44
N ASN A 381 -19.39 36.50 -4.21
CA ASN A 381 -18.62 35.57 -5.02
C ASN A 381 -17.14 36.00 -5.12
N ILE A 382 -16.26 35.02 -5.26
CA ILE A 382 -14.83 35.21 -5.56
C ILE A 382 -14.45 34.12 -6.56
N GLU A 383 -13.94 34.53 -7.73
CA GLU A 383 -13.61 33.59 -8.80
C GLU A 383 -12.36 34.01 -9.59
N ILE A 384 -11.72 32.99 -10.17
CA ILE A 384 -10.69 33.17 -11.20
C ILE A 384 -11.41 33.28 -12.54
N PRO A 385 -11.28 34.41 -13.26
CA PRO A 385 -11.99 34.63 -14.51
C PRO A 385 -11.53 33.66 -15.61
N LEU A 386 -12.46 33.18 -16.43
CA LEU A 386 -12.17 32.33 -17.57
C LEU A 386 -11.24 33.06 -18.56
N GLY A 387 -10.13 32.42 -18.95
CA GLY A 387 -9.14 32.98 -19.85
C GLY A 387 -7.99 33.73 -19.18
N SER A 388 -7.95 33.83 -17.84
CA SER A 388 -6.70 34.20 -17.16
C SER A 388 -5.75 33.01 -17.19
N ASP A 389 -4.56 33.19 -17.76
CA ASP A 389 -3.51 32.17 -17.67
C ASP A 389 -3.18 31.91 -16.20
N TYR A 390 -3.44 30.68 -15.74
CA TYR A 390 -3.09 30.20 -14.39
C TYR A 390 -1.59 30.36 -14.07
N TYR A 391 -0.76 30.56 -15.10
CA TYR A 391 0.67 30.75 -15.01
C TYR A 391 1.10 32.23 -14.98
N THR A 392 0.19 33.17 -15.25
CA THR A 392 0.50 34.61 -15.15
C THR A 392 0.35 35.06 -13.70
N LYS A 393 1.47 35.43 -13.07
CA LYS A 393 1.47 36.05 -11.75
C LYS A 393 1.56 37.57 -11.89
N PRO A 394 0.76 38.33 -11.12
CA PRO A 394 -0.24 37.86 -10.14
C PRO A 394 -1.56 37.40 -10.76
N ILE A 395 -2.15 36.33 -10.20
CA ILE A 395 -3.50 35.88 -10.55
C ILE A 395 -4.50 36.97 -10.16
N LYS A 396 -5.25 37.46 -11.15
CA LYS A 396 -6.34 38.42 -10.96
C LYS A 396 -7.63 37.69 -10.61
N LEU A 397 -8.39 38.23 -9.67
CA LEU A 397 -9.67 37.70 -9.22
C LEU A 397 -10.80 38.68 -9.52
N LEU A 398 -11.97 38.14 -9.81
CA LEU A 398 -13.22 38.89 -9.78
C LEU A 398 -13.89 38.66 -8.43
N ILE A 399 -14.22 39.76 -7.76
CA ILE A 399 -14.88 39.74 -6.47
C ILE A 399 -16.22 40.44 -6.61
N GLU A 400 -17.28 39.77 -6.21
CA GLU A 400 -18.64 40.30 -6.23
C GLU A 400 -19.08 40.70 -4.83
N LYS A 401 -19.66 41.90 -4.72
CA LYS A 401 -20.33 42.39 -3.53
C LYS A 401 -21.54 43.24 -3.95
N ASP A 402 -22.69 42.94 -3.40
CA ASP A 402 -23.95 43.65 -3.63
C ASP A 402 -24.28 43.75 -5.14
N LYS A 403 -24.08 42.64 -5.86
CA LYS A 403 -24.27 42.51 -7.33
C LYS A 403 -23.34 43.37 -8.19
N LYS A 404 -22.30 43.95 -7.60
CA LYS A 404 -21.26 44.71 -8.30
C LYS A 404 -19.93 43.97 -8.20
N LEU A 405 -19.13 44.09 -9.26
CA LEU A 405 -17.83 43.45 -9.40
C LEU A 405 -16.70 44.45 -9.17
N ALA A 406 -15.65 43.97 -8.54
CA ALA A 406 -14.36 44.62 -8.43
C ALA A 406 -13.24 43.67 -8.88
N LEU A 407 -12.16 44.25 -9.40
CA LEU A 407 -10.95 43.54 -9.77
C LEU A 407 -9.99 43.52 -8.57
N TYR A 408 -9.45 42.36 -8.24
CA TYR A 408 -8.52 42.18 -7.12
C TYR A 408 -7.24 41.47 -7.57
N ALA A 409 -6.09 42.00 -7.21
CA ALA A 409 -4.78 41.38 -7.45
C ALA A 409 -3.73 41.98 -6.50
N ASN A 410 -2.60 41.28 -6.30
CA ASN A 410 -1.50 41.77 -5.47
C ASN A 410 -1.91 42.20 -4.04
N GLY A 411 -2.89 41.52 -3.45
CA GLY A 411 -3.33 41.85 -2.09
C GLY A 411 -4.29 43.05 -1.99
N GLN A 412 -4.66 43.70 -3.10
CA GLN A 412 -5.48 44.91 -3.10
C GLN A 412 -6.55 44.92 -4.19
N PHE A 413 -7.60 45.72 -3.97
CA PHE A 413 -8.58 46.04 -4.99
C PHE A 413 -8.00 47.02 -6.00
N LEU A 414 -7.98 46.62 -7.27
CA LEU A 414 -7.57 47.45 -8.39
C LEU A 414 -8.71 48.37 -8.87
N THR A 415 -9.96 47.98 -8.59
CA THR A 415 -11.15 48.79 -8.90
C THR A 415 -12.13 48.81 -7.74
N LYS A 416 -13.05 49.77 -7.75
CA LYS A 416 -14.20 49.81 -6.81
C LYS A 416 -15.27 48.81 -7.24
N PHE A 417 -16.15 48.44 -6.30
CA PHE A 417 -17.36 47.65 -6.55
C PHE A 417 -18.42 48.48 -7.29
N GLU A 418 -18.22 48.72 -8.58
CA GLU A 418 -19.13 49.58 -9.37
C GLU A 418 -19.55 48.98 -10.72
N TYR A 419 -18.96 47.86 -11.12
CA TYR A 419 -19.20 47.26 -12.42
C TYR A 419 -20.25 46.15 -12.36
N ASP A 420 -21.20 46.15 -13.29
CA ASP A 420 -22.19 45.08 -13.44
C ASP A 420 -21.58 43.83 -14.10
N LYS A 421 -20.53 44.03 -14.93
CA LYS A 421 -19.80 42.96 -15.61
C LYS A 421 -18.36 43.40 -15.87
N ILE A 422 -17.43 42.47 -15.68
CA ILE A 422 -16.02 42.60 -16.10
C ILE A 422 -15.71 41.38 -16.98
N SER A 423 -15.10 41.61 -18.15
CA SER A 423 -14.76 40.56 -19.10
C SER A 423 -13.33 40.73 -19.59
N PHE A 424 -12.53 39.67 -19.47
CA PHE A 424 -11.12 39.71 -19.82
C PHE A 424 -10.91 39.61 -21.34
N ARG A 425 -9.96 40.40 -21.82
CA ARG A 425 -9.31 40.30 -23.14
C ARG A 425 -7.81 40.18 -22.91
N THR A 426 -7.05 39.93 -23.98
CA THR A 426 -5.60 39.67 -23.92
C THR A 426 -4.85 40.77 -23.16
N ASN A 427 -5.12 42.05 -23.47
CA ASN A 427 -4.36 43.18 -22.90
C ASN A 427 -5.22 44.21 -22.16
N PHE A 428 -6.54 44.01 -22.06
CA PHE A 428 -7.45 44.96 -21.43
C PHE A 428 -8.71 44.25 -20.91
N LEU A 429 -9.56 45.00 -20.20
CA LEU A 429 -10.82 44.52 -19.65
C LEU A 429 -11.98 45.29 -20.30
N ILE A 430 -13.01 44.56 -20.73
CA ILE A 430 -14.30 45.18 -21.08
C ILE A 430 -15.12 45.24 -19.80
N VAL A 431 -15.66 46.42 -19.51
CA VAL A 431 -16.48 46.64 -18.32
C VAL A 431 -17.84 47.19 -18.68
N LYS A 432 -18.85 46.80 -17.90
CA LYS A 432 -20.20 47.35 -17.98
C LYS A 432 -20.55 48.01 -16.65
N LYS A 433 -21.00 49.26 -16.70
CA LYS A 433 -21.50 50.02 -15.55
C LYS A 433 -22.73 50.81 -15.97
N ASP A 434 -23.83 50.68 -15.23
CA ASP A 434 -25.08 51.40 -15.44
C ASP A 434 -25.60 51.25 -16.88
N ASN A 435 -25.56 50.02 -17.39
CA ASN A 435 -25.90 49.64 -18.77
C ASN A 435 -25.01 50.22 -19.89
N ARG A 436 -23.91 50.89 -19.55
CA ARG A 436 -22.93 51.40 -20.51
C ARG A 436 -21.64 50.59 -20.50
N TYR A 437 -20.99 50.48 -21.64
CA TYR A 437 -19.73 49.78 -21.83
C TYR A 437 -18.54 50.73 -21.89
N GLY A 438 -17.43 50.27 -21.32
CA GLY A 438 -16.13 50.93 -21.28
C GLY A 438 -14.99 49.90 -21.30
N THR A 439 -13.76 50.38 -21.23
CA THR A 439 -12.56 49.54 -21.11
C THR A 439 -11.67 50.01 -19.97
N LEU A 440 -11.03 49.06 -19.31
CA LEU A 440 -9.95 49.30 -18.36
C LEU A 440 -8.67 48.64 -18.88
N ASP A 441 -7.51 49.16 -18.48
CA ASP A 441 -6.28 48.40 -18.62
C ASP A 441 -6.25 47.21 -17.63
N MET A 442 -5.23 46.37 -17.71
CA MET A 442 -5.07 45.22 -16.82
C MET A 442 -4.78 45.59 -15.35
N ASN A 443 -4.52 46.85 -15.05
CA ASN A 443 -4.32 47.38 -13.70
C ASN A 443 -5.59 48.04 -13.15
N GLY A 444 -6.70 48.04 -13.91
CA GLY A 444 -7.97 48.64 -13.51
C GLY A 444 -8.09 50.14 -13.82
N ASN A 445 -7.13 50.73 -14.52
CA ASN A 445 -7.20 52.13 -14.93
C ASN A 445 -8.17 52.29 -16.10
N VAL A 446 -8.97 53.35 -16.08
CA VAL A 446 -9.94 53.61 -17.14
C VAL A 446 -9.23 54.03 -18.43
N LEU A 447 -9.37 53.23 -19.49
CA LEU A 447 -8.95 53.57 -20.85
C LEU A 447 -10.09 54.26 -21.59
N ILE A 448 -11.29 53.67 -21.53
CA ILE A 448 -12.51 54.22 -22.10
C ILE A 448 -13.60 54.20 -21.03
N ALA A 449 -14.10 55.38 -20.67
CA ALA A 449 -15.22 55.51 -19.73
C ALA A 449 -16.48 54.78 -20.23
N CYS A 450 -17.29 54.27 -19.29
CA CYS A 450 -18.56 53.59 -19.60
C CYS A 450 -19.59 54.57 -20.21
N LYS A 451 -19.58 54.72 -21.53
CA LYS A 451 -20.46 55.65 -22.27
C LYS A 451 -21.03 55.09 -23.57
N TYR A 452 -20.79 53.81 -23.85
CA TYR A 452 -21.21 53.12 -25.07
C TYR A 452 -22.38 52.18 -24.79
N ASP A 453 -23.27 52.01 -25.75
CA ASP A 453 -24.55 51.33 -25.57
C ASP A 453 -24.42 49.81 -25.74
N SER A 454 -23.49 49.35 -26.59
CA SER A 454 -23.20 47.93 -26.78
C SER A 454 -21.78 47.68 -27.31
N THR A 455 -21.32 46.44 -27.22
CA THR A 455 -20.06 45.97 -27.83
C THR A 455 -20.33 44.85 -28.82
N GLN A 456 -19.71 44.89 -29.99
CA GLN A 456 -19.81 43.83 -31.02
C GLN A 456 -18.43 43.42 -31.51
N SER A 457 -18.27 42.18 -31.94
CA SER A 457 -17.10 41.77 -32.72
C SER A 457 -17.36 42.04 -34.19
N ASN A 458 -16.37 42.57 -34.90
CA ASN A 458 -16.49 42.80 -36.34
C ASN A 458 -16.59 41.48 -37.13
N ASN A 459 -16.96 41.55 -38.40
CA ASN A 459 -17.22 40.37 -39.26
C ASN A 459 -16.02 39.43 -39.45
N THR A 460 -14.79 39.87 -39.13
CA THR A 460 -13.58 39.04 -39.18
C THR A 460 -13.24 38.39 -37.83
N GLY A 461 -14.01 38.69 -36.77
CA GLY A 461 -13.81 38.18 -35.41
C GLY A 461 -12.58 38.72 -34.69
N THR A 462 -11.79 39.57 -35.34
CA THR A 462 -10.46 40.01 -34.87
C THR A 462 -10.47 41.36 -34.18
N ARG A 463 -11.50 42.20 -34.37
CA ARG A 463 -11.55 43.55 -33.77
C ARG A 463 -12.88 43.80 -33.06
N LEU A 464 -12.81 44.53 -31.96
CA LEU A 464 -13.95 44.87 -31.10
C LEU A 464 -14.44 46.28 -31.45
N GLU A 465 -15.75 46.44 -31.61
CA GLU A 465 -16.39 47.72 -31.88
C GLU A 465 -17.32 48.10 -30.74
N PHE A 466 -17.24 49.35 -30.32
CA PHE A 466 -18.16 49.94 -29.36
C PHE A 466 -19.17 50.79 -30.12
N ILE A 467 -20.46 50.64 -29.81
CA ILE A 467 -21.53 51.39 -30.48
C ILE A 467 -22.04 52.48 -29.54
N LYS A 468 -22.15 53.69 -30.07
CA LYS A 468 -22.80 54.82 -29.38
C LYS A 468 -23.68 55.57 -30.37
N ASN A 469 -24.98 55.69 -30.07
CA ASN A 469 -25.96 56.36 -30.93
C ASN A 469 -25.92 55.86 -32.40
N GLY A 470 -25.79 54.54 -32.60
CA GLY A 470 -25.75 53.91 -33.93
C GLY A 470 -24.42 54.06 -34.69
N LYS A 471 -23.41 54.73 -34.11
CA LYS A 471 -22.06 54.82 -34.70
C LYS A 471 -21.12 53.80 -34.06
N ALA A 472 -20.37 53.07 -34.87
CA ALA A 472 -19.34 52.14 -34.43
C ALA A 472 -17.99 52.86 -34.22
N PHE A 473 -17.30 52.50 -33.14
CA PHE A 473 -15.98 52.98 -32.76
C PHE A 473 -15.07 51.76 -32.59
N GLU A 474 -14.07 51.65 -33.45
CA GLU A 474 -13.15 50.52 -33.45
C GLU A 474 -12.16 50.62 -32.29
N ILE A 475 -11.95 49.50 -31.59
CA ILE A 475 -11.06 49.39 -30.44
C ILE A 475 -9.81 48.59 -30.82
N ASN A 476 -8.63 49.15 -30.54
CA ASN A 476 -7.35 48.49 -30.78
C ASN A 476 -7.08 47.34 -29.79
N GLU A 477 -6.00 46.60 -29.99
CA GLU A 477 -5.59 45.48 -29.13
C GLU A 477 -5.25 45.88 -27.69
N ASN A 478 -5.05 47.18 -27.42
CA ASN A 478 -4.78 47.75 -26.11
C ASN A 478 -6.03 48.31 -25.43
N GLY A 479 -7.21 48.21 -26.05
CA GLY A 479 -8.48 48.66 -25.46
C GLY A 479 -8.77 50.15 -25.67
N GLU A 480 -8.10 50.81 -26.61
CA GLU A 480 -8.27 52.24 -26.94
C GLU A 480 -9.00 52.44 -28.27
N ILE A 481 -9.62 53.60 -28.47
CA ILE A 481 -10.32 53.92 -29.71
C ILE A 481 -9.31 54.22 -30.82
N LEU A 482 -9.41 53.53 -31.96
CA LEU A 482 -8.73 53.91 -33.18
C LEU A 482 -9.39 55.21 -33.71
N LYS A 483 -8.61 56.29 -33.81
CA LYS A 483 -9.12 57.57 -34.34
C LYS A 483 -9.63 57.35 -35.77
N ASN A 484 -10.91 57.66 -35.98
CA ASN A 484 -11.45 58.00 -37.29
C ASN A 484 -11.24 59.49 -37.56
#